data_AF-A0A6H0CRX5-F1
#
_entry.id   AF-A0A6H0CRX5-F1
#
_cell.length_a   1.000
_cell.length_b   1.000
_cell.length_c   1.000
_cell.angle_alpha   90.00
_cell.angle_beta   90.00
_cell.angle_gamma   90.00
#
_symmetry.space_group_name_H-M   'P 1'
#
loop_
_entity.id
_entity.type
_entity.pdbx_description
1 polymer ?
#
loop_
_entity_poly.entity_id
_entity_poly.type
_entity_poly.pdbx_seq_one_letter_code
_entity_poly.pdbx_strand_id
1 'polypeptide(L)'
;MTQRLLLRDDREARTELLLRLLYSKSSADLVADALKDPSGKVCETTLSVLATVDFHALSVERAARLRNLNRHLQRTCPPLWECLDKETITPLVDAYADSDAFWQSAGRTLFENFCLFAHEAVAERSRLLADVFHLFGLVSRFSAPELIAPPEDVCACTTGIPGEGMDLTKAAFSPWDDGGLVPPDVPGALQAESFPSAWRLVDDRGRLPRSLEPDALGEPGAYQIVVAAFPGRKVSAAALPL
;
A
#
# COMPACT_ATOMS: atom_id res chain seq x y z
N MET A 1 12.70 10.12 -8.87
CA MET A 1 12.15 9.85 -10.22
C MET A 1 11.70 11.11 -10.98
N THR A 2 11.08 12.10 -10.31
CA THR A 2 10.52 13.34 -10.89
C THR A 2 11.46 14.13 -11.82
N GLN A 3 12.75 14.23 -11.48
CA GLN A 3 13.73 14.91 -12.33
C GLN A 3 13.87 14.27 -13.73
N ARG A 4 13.72 12.94 -13.84
CA ARG A 4 13.73 12.26 -15.15
C ARG A 4 12.49 12.61 -15.98
N LEU A 5 11.34 12.83 -15.33
CA LEU A 5 10.11 13.23 -16.03
C LEU A 5 10.20 14.63 -16.61
N LEU A 6 10.89 15.56 -15.92
CA LEU A 6 11.11 16.92 -16.42
C LEU A 6 11.91 16.96 -17.73
N LEU A 7 12.81 16.00 -17.93
CA LEU A 7 13.68 15.90 -19.10
C LEU A 7 13.05 15.13 -20.27
N ARG A 8 11.87 14.54 -20.08
CA ARG A 8 11.16 13.76 -21.11
C ARG A 8 10.10 14.59 -21.79
N ASP A 9 10.12 14.64 -23.12
CA ASP A 9 9.15 15.38 -23.94
C ASP A 9 8.04 14.50 -24.52
N ASP A 10 7.53 13.58 -23.71
CA ASP A 10 6.43 12.71 -24.11
C ASP A 10 5.19 12.95 -23.23
N ARG A 11 4.01 12.57 -23.78
CA ARG A 11 2.72 12.79 -23.13
C ARG A 11 2.59 12.01 -21.81
N GLU A 12 3.17 10.83 -21.74
CA GLU A 12 3.10 9.97 -20.55
C GLU A 12 3.87 10.60 -19.40
N ALA A 13 5.09 11.06 -19.64
CA ALA A 13 5.92 11.73 -18.65
C ALA A 13 5.26 13.00 -18.11
N ARG A 14 4.63 13.81 -18.98
CA ARG A 14 3.87 15.00 -18.54
C ARG A 14 2.65 14.63 -17.70
N THR A 15 1.91 13.59 -18.11
CA THR A 15 0.73 13.13 -17.37
C THR A 15 1.13 12.62 -15.99
N GLU A 16 2.16 11.78 -15.91
CA GLU A 16 2.71 11.29 -14.66
C GLU A 16 3.21 12.43 -13.78
N LEU A 17 3.91 13.42 -14.35
CA LEU A 17 4.40 14.58 -13.63
C LEU A 17 3.24 15.38 -13.00
N LEU A 18 2.19 15.67 -13.77
CA LEU A 18 1.00 16.40 -13.26
C LEU A 18 0.28 15.61 -12.16
N LEU A 19 0.19 14.28 -12.30
CA LEU A 19 -0.36 13.43 -11.25
C LEU A 19 0.52 13.47 -9.99
N ARG A 20 1.85 13.41 -10.14
CA ARG A 20 2.79 13.53 -9.01
C ARG A 20 2.64 14.85 -8.28
N LEU A 21 2.48 15.97 -8.99
CA LEU A 21 2.25 17.27 -8.39
C LEU A 21 1.01 17.31 -7.47
N LEU A 22 -0.03 16.54 -7.80
CA LEU A 22 -1.28 16.47 -7.05
C LEU A 22 -1.20 15.65 -5.75
N TYR A 23 -0.14 14.86 -5.53
CA TYR A 23 0.01 14.01 -4.34
C TYR A 23 1.32 14.27 -3.60
N SER A 24 2.43 14.43 -4.32
CA SER A 24 3.77 14.59 -3.77
C SER A 24 4.13 16.06 -3.59
N LYS A 25 4.49 16.40 -2.35
CA LYS A 25 5.05 17.71 -2.01
C LYS A 25 6.47 17.84 -2.53
N SER A 26 7.33 16.84 -2.33
CA SER A 26 8.72 16.88 -2.79
C SER A 26 8.81 17.03 -4.30
N SER A 27 7.92 16.38 -5.06
CA SER A 27 7.82 16.58 -6.51
C SER A 27 7.43 18.01 -6.87
N ALA A 28 6.49 18.62 -6.16
CA ALA A 28 6.11 20.01 -6.45
C ALA A 28 7.18 21.02 -6.06
N ASP A 29 7.86 20.82 -4.93
CA ASP A 29 8.97 21.67 -4.51
C ASP A 29 10.12 21.59 -5.53
N LEU A 30 10.47 20.36 -5.97
CA LEU A 30 11.46 20.13 -7.02
C LEU A 30 11.08 20.82 -8.34
N VAL A 31 9.82 20.73 -8.76
CA VAL A 31 9.35 21.37 -9.99
C VAL A 31 9.35 22.89 -9.85
N ALA A 32 8.87 23.43 -8.74
CA ALA A 32 8.87 24.87 -8.48
C ALA A 32 10.31 25.43 -8.48
N ASP A 33 11.27 24.69 -7.95
CA ASP A 33 12.69 25.04 -8.00
C ASP A 33 13.26 24.95 -9.42
N ALA A 34 12.90 23.92 -10.19
CA ALA A 34 13.32 23.79 -11.59
C ALA A 34 12.77 24.93 -12.47
N LEU A 35 11.59 25.47 -12.17
CA LEU A 35 11.00 26.61 -12.90
C LEU A 35 11.72 27.95 -12.64
N LYS A 36 12.48 28.08 -11.56
CA LYS A 36 13.29 29.30 -11.29
C LYS A 36 14.47 29.43 -12.26
N ASP A 37 15.02 28.30 -12.71
CA ASP A 37 16.13 28.22 -13.67
C ASP A 37 15.95 26.97 -14.56
N PRO A 38 15.10 27.05 -15.59
CA PRO A 38 14.64 25.90 -16.36
C PRO A 38 15.67 25.38 -17.38
N SER A 39 16.71 26.15 -17.67
CA SER A 39 17.70 25.82 -18.72
C SER A 39 18.35 24.47 -18.48
N GLY A 40 18.17 23.53 -19.41
CA GLY A 40 18.72 22.17 -19.32
C GLY A 40 18.10 21.28 -18.24
N LYS A 41 17.08 21.75 -17.51
CA LYS A 41 16.40 20.99 -16.44
C LYS A 41 14.98 20.57 -16.79
N VAL A 42 14.33 21.30 -17.71
CA VAL A 42 12.95 21.04 -18.14
C VAL A 42 12.88 21.14 -19.66
N CYS A 43 12.27 20.17 -20.32
CA CYS A 43 12.00 20.26 -21.76
C CYS A 43 10.95 21.35 -22.07
N GLU A 44 11.05 21.96 -23.24
CA GLU A 44 10.29 23.18 -23.61
C GLU A 44 8.77 23.00 -23.53
N THR A 45 8.24 21.87 -24.02
CA THR A 45 6.81 21.56 -23.96
C THR A 45 6.33 21.38 -22.52
N THR A 46 7.09 20.68 -21.69
CA THR A 46 6.76 20.49 -20.27
C THR A 46 6.84 21.80 -19.50
N LEU A 47 7.84 22.64 -19.79
CA LEU A 47 7.97 23.98 -19.22
C LEU A 47 6.73 24.83 -19.54
N SER A 48 6.28 24.82 -20.79
CA SER A 48 5.09 25.56 -21.22
C SER A 48 3.83 25.15 -20.46
N VAL A 49 3.64 23.84 -20.21
CA VAL A 49 2.53 23.33 -19.40
C VAL A 49 2.67 23.75 -17.94
N LEU A 50 3.85 23.55 -17.34
CA LEU A 50 4.09 23.83 -15.93
C LEU A 50 3.99 25.32 -15.59
N ALA A 51 4.33 26.21 -16.53
CA ALA A 51 4.17 27.66 -16.37
C ALA A 51 2.70 28.11 -16.21
N THR A 52 1.74 27.25 -16.58
CA THR A 52 0.30 27.53 -16.38
C THR A 52 -0.25 27.02 -15.04
N VAL A 53 0.56 26.30 -14.26
CA VAL A 53 0.12 25.69 -13.01
C VAL A 53 0.18 26.71 -11.88
N ASP A 54 -0.96 26.90 -11.20
CA ASP A 54 -1.03 27.61 -9.93
C ASP A 54 -0.58 26.68 -8.79
N PHE A 55 0.66 26.85 -8.33
CA PHE A 55 1.24 26.06 -7.23
C PHE A 55 0.57 26.31 -5.88
N HIS A 56 -0.09 27.46 -5.68
CA HIS A 56 -0.86 27.71 -4.48
C HIS A 56 -2.14 26.88 -4.50
N ALA A 57 -2.93 26.94 -5.58
CA ALA A 57 -4.11 26.10 -5.75
C ALA A 57 -3.77 24.59 -5.70
N LEU A 58 -2.65 24.20 -6.30
CA LEU A 58 -2.12 22.83 -6.24
C LEU A 58 -1.87 22.37 -4.80
N SER A 59 -1.36 23.25 -3.94
CA SER A 59 -1.11 22.91 -2.54
C SER A 59 -2.41 22.59 -1.76
N VAL A 60 -3.50 23.31 -2.06
CA VAL A 60 -4.82 23.09 -1.48
C VAL A 60 -5.42 21.77 -1.97
N GLU A 61 -5.34 21.51 -3.27
CA GLU A 61 -5.82 20.26 -3.89
C GLU A 61 -5.06 19.04 -3.36
N ARG A 62 -3.72 19.13 -3.25
CA ARG A 62 -2.91 18.07 -2.67
C ARG A 62 -3.31 17.74 -1.24
N ALA A 63 -3.52 18.77 -0.41
CA ALA A 63 -4.01 18.55 0.95
C ALA A 63 -5.38 17.85 0.98
N ALA A 64 -6.28 18.15 0.03
CA ALA A 64 -7.56 17.46 -0.10
C ALA A 64 -7.39 15.99 -0.53
N ARG A 65 -6.48 15.72 -1.46
CA ARG A 65 -6.16 14.36 -1.92
C ARG A 65 -5.53 13.50 -0.84
N LEU A 66 -4.61 14.03 -0.04
CA LEU A 66 -4.03 13.30 1.10
C LEU A 66 -5.10 12.94 2.15
N ARG A 67 -6.04 13.84 2.44
CA ARG A 67 -7.19 13.53 3.31
C ARG A 67 -8.06 12.42 2.72
N ASN A 68 -8.30 12.43 1.41
CA ASN A 68 -9.08 11.41 0.73
C ASN A 68 -8.36 10.05 0.70
N LEU A 69 -7.04 10.05 0.48
CA LEU A 69 -6.20 8.86 0.55
C LEU A 69 -6.25 8.24 1.95
N ASN A 70 -6.00 9.03 3.00
CA ASN A 70 -6.07 8.57 4.38
C ASN A 70 -7.45 7.97 4.71
N ARG A 71 -8.54 8.67 4.33
CA ARG A 71 -9.91 8.16 4.52
C ARG A 71 -10.16 6.85 3.74
N HIS A 72 -9.63 6.73 2.54
CA HIS A 72 -9.77 5.53 1.74
C HIS A 72 -9.06 4.35 2.41
N LEU A 73 -7.79 4.51 2.79
CA LEU A 73 -7.02 3.48 3.47
C LEU A 73 -7.68 3.06 4.81
N GLN A 74 -8.15 4.03 5.60
CA GLN A 74 -8.89 3.78 6.84
C GLN A 74 -10.15 2.94 6.61
N ARG A 75 -10.93 3.26 5.56
CA ARG A 75 -12.14 2.50 5.23
C ARG A 75 -11.84 1.08 4.77
N THR A 76 -10.70 0.87 4.13
CA THR A 76 -10.27 -0.45 3.67
C THR A 76 -9.92 -1.36 4.84
N CYS A 77 -9.27 -0.84 5.90
CA CYS A 77 -8.97 -1.62 7.09
C CYS A 77 -9.08 -0.80 8.39
N PRO A 78 -10.30 -0.67 8.96
CA PRO A 78 -10.50 0.04 10.21
C PRO A 78 -9.66 -0.46 11.39
N PRO A 79 -9.45 -1.79 11.60
CA PRO A 79 -8.65 -2.27 12.74
C PRO A 79 -7.22 -1.74 12.78
N LEU A 80 -6.57 -1.51 11.63
CA LEU A 80 -5.22 -0.93 11.60
C LEU A 80 -5.20 0.51 12.15
N TRP A 81 -6.25 1.30 11.87
CA TRP A 81 -6.43 2.65 12.42
C TRP A 81 -6.89 2.63 13.88
N GLU A 82 -7.41 1.51 14.39
CA GLU A 82 -7.66 1.33 15.82
C GLU A 82 -6.35 1.01 16.56
N CYS A 83 -5.44 0.24 15.94
CA CYS A 83 -4.13 -0.08 16.51
C CYS A 83 -3.18 1.12 16.61
N LEU A 84 -3.20 2.00 15.61
CA LEU A 84 -2.19 3.06 15.46
C LEU A 84 -2.78 4.42 15.80
N ASP A 85 -2.04 5.19 16.59
CA ASP A 85 -2.39 6.59 16.82
C ASP A 85 -2.25 7.44 15.54
N LYS A 86 -2.90 8.59 15.57
CA LYS A 86 -2.94 9.49 14.41
C LYS A 86 -1.55 10.04 14.09
N GLU A 87 -0.75 10.24 15.13
CA GLU A 87 0.62 10.73 15.13
C GLU A 87 1.59 9.77 14.42
N THR A 88 1.27 8.48 14.41
CA THR A 88 2.03 7.44 13.70
C THR A 88 1.54 7.26 12.28
N ILE A 89 0.23 7.10 12.08
CA ILE A 89 -0.29 6.71 10.76
C ILE A 89 -0.35 7.87 9.75
N THR A 90 -0.64 9.10 10.21
CA THR A 90 -0.77 10.24 9.28
C THR A 90 0.56 10.56 8.59
N PRO A 91 1.71 10.67 9.31
CA PRO A 91 2.99 10.89 8.66
C PRO A 91 3.38 9.77 7.69
N LEU A 92 3.00 8.51 7.97
CA LEU A 92 3.25 7.39 7.05
C LEU A 92 2.43 7.51 5.77
N VAL A 93 1.16 7.92 5.84
CA VAL A 93 0.33 8.14 4.64
C VAL A 93 0.88 9.29 3.81
N ASP A 94 1.28 10.39 4.45
CA ASP A 94 1.88 11.54 3.75
C ASP A 94 3.21 11.16 3.10
N ALA A 95 4.08 10.44 3.82
CA ALA A 95 5.35 9.95 3.30
C ALA A 95 5.17 8.92 2.17
N TYR A 96 4.17 8.06 2.28
CA TYR A 96 3.82 7.10 1.23
C TYR A 96 3.46 7.85 -0.06
N ALA A 97 2.50 8.78 0.00
CA ALA A 97 2.07 9.58 -1.16
C ALA A 97 3.20 10.43 -1.78
N ASP A 98 4.20 10.79 -0.98
CA ASP A 98 5.38 11.53 -1.42
C ASP A 98 6.53 10.64 -1.95
N SER A 99 6.42 9.32 -1.78
CA SER A 99 7.42 8.35 -2.19
C SER A 99 7.22 7.85 -3.62
N ASP A 100 8.27 7.25 -4.19
CA ASP A 100 8.15 6.54 -5.47
C ASP A 100 7.30 5.26 -5.34
N ALA A 101 7.17 4.67 -4.14
CA ALA A 101 6.36 3.47 -3.89
C ALA A 101 4.86 3.69 -4.11
N PHE A 102 4.35 4.92 -3.96
CA PHE A 102 2.95 5.25 -4.27
C PHE A 102 2.62 5.07 -5.77
N TRP A 103 3.62 5.25 -6.62
CA TRP A 103 3.49 5.18 -8.07
C TRP A 103 3.81 3.79 -8.63
N GLN A 104 4.21 2.85 -7.79
CA GLN A 104 4.58 1.50 -8.15
C GLN A 104 3.49 0.52 -7.69
N SER A 105 3.11 -0.42 -8.56
CA SER A 105 2.17 -1.49 -8.22
C SER A 105 2.95 -2.71 -7.70
N ALA A 106 3.53 -2.59 -6.51
CA ALA A 106 4.32 -3.68 -5.91
C ALA A 106 3.44 -4.82 -5.35
N GLY A 107 2.33 -4.45 -4.73
CA GLY A 107 1.23 -5.31 -4.30
C GLY A 107 0.02 -5.23 -5.23
N ARG A 108 -1.06 -5.89 -4.83
CA ARG A 108 -2.31 -6.06 -5.59
C ARG A 108 -3.34 -4.98 -5.29
N THR A 109 -3.25 -4.36 -4.11
CA THR A 109 -4.15 -3.28 -3.72
C THR A 109 -3.36 -2.05 -3.30
N LEU A 110 -3.98 -0.86 -3.40
CA LEU A 110 -3.41 0.38 -2.87
C LEU A 110 -3.09 0.27 -1.37
N PHE A 111 -3.90 -0.48 -0.63
CA PHE A 111 -3.69 -0.72 0.79
C PHE A 111 -2.48 -1.63 1.04
N GLU A 112 -2.32 -2.71 0.27
CA GLU A 112 -1.14 -3.57 0.35
C GLU A 112 0.13 -2.78 0.02
N ASN A 113 0.11 -1.93 -1.02
CA ASN A 113 1.23 -1.04 -1.35
C ASN A 113 1.60 -0.10 -0.20
N PHE A 114 0.59 0.49 0.46
CA PHE A 114 0.80 1.30 1.65
C PHE A 114 1.44 0.49 2.79
N CYS A 115 0.95 -0.72 3.04
CA CYS A 115 1.50 -1.61 4.06
C CYS A 115 2.95 -2.02 3.76
N LEU A 116 3.29 -2.31 2.49
CA LEU A 116 4.66 -2.62 2.07
C LEU A 116 5.60 -1.45 2.38
N PHE A 117 5.23 -0.25 1.94
CA PHE A 117 5.98 0.97 2.24
C PHE A 117 6.13 1.20 3.75
N ALA A 118 5.02 1.09 4.49
CA ALA A 118 5.01 1.36 5.93
C ALA A 118 5.81 0.33 6.71
N HIS A 119 5.78 -0.95 6.31
CA HIS A 119 6.60 -2.02 6.87
C HIS A 119 8.08 -1.67 6.79
N GLU A 120 8.58 -1.31 5.60
CA GLU A 120 9.97 -0.92 5.40
C GLU A 120 10.32 0.34 6.20
N ALA A 121 9.45 1.35 6.18
CA ALA A 121 9.67 2.63 6.85
C ALA A 121 9.76 2.54 8.38
N VAL A 122 9.17 1.51 8.99
CA VAL A 122 9.17 1.32 10.45
C VAL A 122 10.03 0.15 10.93
N ALA A 123 10.55 -0.69 10.02
CA ALA A 123 11.28 -1.92 10.36
C ALA A 123 12.47 -1.68 11.30
N GLU A 124 13.25 -0.62 11.07
CA GLU A 124 14.40 -0.27 11.92
C GLU A 124 13.98 0.33 13.28
N ARG A 125 12.77 0.88 13.37
CA ARG A 125 12.27 1.58 14.57
C ARG A 125 11.50 0.67 15.52
N SER A 126 10.68 -0.22 14.97
CA SER A 126 9.84 -1.13 15.75
C SER A 126 9.47 -2.35 14.94
N ARG A 127 9.98 -3.51 15.38
CA ARG A 127 9.63 -4.80 14.79
C ARG A 127 8.13 -5.09 14.92
N LEU A 128 7.51 -4.71 16.03
CA LEU A 128 6.06 -4.86 16.24
C LEU A 128 5.27 -4.12 15.17
N LEU A 129 5.60 -2.84 14.90
CA LEU A 129 4.90 -2.07 13.88
C LEU A 129 5.08 -2.69 12.49
N ALA A 130 6.30 -3.14 12.17
CA ALA A 130 6.59 -3.77 10.89
C ALA A 130 5.79 -5.07 10.71
N ASP A 131 5.72 -5.91 11.75
CA ASP A 131 4.94 -7.14 11.74
C ASP A 131 3.42 -6.88 11.62
N VAL A 132 2.92 -5.81 12.26
CA VAL A 132 1.53 -5.35 12.13
C VAL A 132 1.21 -4.94 10.69
N PHE A 133 2.06 -4.12 10.06
CA PHE A 133 1.86 -3.74 8.65
C PHE A 133 1.94 -4.94 7.71
N HIS A 134 2.82 -5.91 7.99
CA HIS A 134 2.91 -7.15 7.24
C HIS A 134 1.59 -7.94 7.33
N LEU A 135 1.08 -8.20 8.54
CA LEU A 135 -0.20 -8.89 8.75
C LEU A 135 -1.35 -8.23 7.99
N PHE A 136 -1.53 -6.92 8.15
CA PHE A 136 -2.63 -6.20 7.49
C PHE A 136 -2.47 -6.12 5.97
N GLY A 137 -1.23 -6.05 5.48
CA GLY A 137 -0.91 -6.12 4.05
C GLY A 137 -1.35 -7.46 3.44
N LEU A 138 -0.94 -8.58 4.05
CA LEU A 138 -1.33 -9.92 3.61
C LEU A 138 -2.84 -10.18 3.69
N VAL A 139 -3.50 -9.71 4.76
CA VAL A 139 -4.96 -9.82 4.88
C VAL A 139 -5.65 -9.05 3.77
N SER A 140 -5.18 -7.84 3.46
CA SER A 140 -5.75 -7.01 2.38
C SER A 140 -5.57 -7.67 1.00
N ARG A 141 -4.39 -8.22 0.73
CA ARG A 141 -4.09 -9.00 -0.47
C ARG A 141 -5.09 -10.14 -0.64
N PHE A 142 -5.33 -10.94 0.39
CA PHE A 142 -6.28 -12.05 0.34
C PHE A 142 -7.74 -11.62 0.35
N SER A 143 -8.03 -10.37 0.70
CA SER A 143 -9.36 -9.79 0.58
C SER A 143 -9.64 -9.23 -0.82
N ALA A 144 -8.64 -9.24 -1.73
CA ALA A 144 -8.81 -8.75 -3.09
C ALA A 144 -9.76 -9.66 -3.90
N PRO A 145 -10.70 -9.10 -4.67
CA PRO A 145 -11.68 -9.87 -5.46
C PRO A 145 -11.07 -10.87 -6.44
N GLU A 146 -9.82 -10.66 -6.84
CA GLU A 146 -9.13 -11.46 -7.85
C GLU A 146 -8.66 -12.82 -7.31
N LEU A 147 -8.37 -12.91 -6.00
CA LEU A 147 -8.00 -14.15 -5.31
C LEU A 147 -9.21 -14.92 -4.77
N ILE A 148 -10.37 -14.28 -4.85
CA ILE A 148 -11.63 -14.78 -4.33
C ILE A 148 -12.61 -14.76 -5.48
N ALA A 149 -12.61 -15.83 -6.28
CA ALA A 149 -13.48 -16.10 -7.44
C ALA A 149 -14.57 -15.03 -7.70
N PRO A 150 -14.56 -14.35 -8.87
CA PRO A 150 -15.55 -13.30 -9.12
C PRO A 150 -16.97 -13.91 -9.04
N PRO A 151 -17.94 -13.20 -8.44
CA PRO A 151 -19.34 -13.60 -8.64
C PRO A 151 -19.65 -13.50 -10.14
N GLU A 152 -20.48 -14.43 -10.64
CA GLU A 152 -20.70 -14.67 -12.08
C GLU A 152 -21.22 -13.46 -12.89
N ASP A 153 -21.52 -12.30 -12.28
CA ASP A 153 -22.28 -11.23 -12.93
C ASP A 153 -21.74 -9.79 -12.71
N VAL A 154 -20.44 -9.56 -12.54
CA VAL A 154 -19.92 -8.17 -12.48
C VAL A 154 -19.54 -7.65 -13.87
N CYS A 155 -20.34 -6.71 -14.39
CA CYS A 155 -20.04 -5.96 -15.61
C CYS A 155 -18.63 -5.35 -15.57
N ALA A 156 -17.83 -5.60 -16.60
CA ALA A 156 -16.50 -5.01 -16.81
C ALA A 156 -16.47 -3.47 -16.83
N CYS A 157 -17.64 -2.83 -16.84
CA CYS A 157 -17.80 -1.39 -16.87
C CYS A 157 -17.56 -0.67 -15.52
N THR A 158 -17.58 -1.36 -14.38
CA THR A 158 -17.41 -0.73 -13.05
C THR A 158 -16.00 -0.84 -12.44
N THR A 159 -15.11 -1.66 -13.01
CA THR A 159 -13.78 -1.90 -12.43
C THR A 159 -12.67 -1.04 -13.06
N GLY A 160 -12.91 -0.36 -14.18
CA GLY A 160 -11.92 0.53 -14.80
C GLY A 160 -10.62 -0.16 -15.26
N ILE A 161 -10.56 -1.49 -15.18
CA ILE A 161 -9.44 -2.31 -15.64
C ILE A 161 -9.86 -2.92 -16.98
N PRO A 162 -9.15 -2.67 -18.09
CA PRO A 162 -9.44 -3.32 -19.35
C PRO A 162 -9.22 -4.84 -19.22
N GLY A 163 -10.31 -5.59 -19.19
CA GLY A 163 -10.60 -6.61 -20.21
C GLY A 163 -9.62 -7.75 -20.46
N GLU A 164 -8.68 -8.08 -19.60
CA GLU A 164 -8.01 -9.38 -19.62
C GLU A 164 -8.28 -10.11 -18.30
N GLY A 165 -8.98 -11.24 -18.39
CA GLY A 165 -9.11 -12.17 -17.28
C GLY A 165 -7.71 -12.55 -16.81
N MET A 166 -7.37 -12.16 -15.58
CA MET A 166 -6.05 -12.37 -15.04
C MET A 166 -5.83 -13.87 -14.85
N ASP A 167 -4.82 -14.39 -15.52
CA ASP A 167 -4.36 -15.76 -15.38
C ASP A 167 -3.86 -15.98 -13.93
N LEU A 168 -4.63 -16.72 -13.13
CA LEU A 168 -4.27 -17.04 -11.73
C LEU A 168 -2.95 -17.84 -11.62
N THR A 169 -2.48 -18.46 -12.71
CA THR A 169 -1.17 -19.10 -12.75
C THR A 169 -0.01 -18.11 -12.93
N LYS A 170 -0.32 -16.85 -13.28
CA LYS A 170 0.60 -15.71 -13.28
C LYS A 170 0.45 -14.83 -12.05
N ALA A 171 -0.30 -15.26 -11.03
CA ALA A 171 -0.40 -14.55 -9.75
C ALA A 171 1.03 -14.30 -9.23
N ALA A 172 1.50 -13.07 -9.38
CA ALA A 172 2.88 -12.70 -9.11
C ALA A 172 3.28 -13.16 -7.70
N PHE A 173 4.52 -13.62 -7.58
CA PHE A 173 5.16 -13.94 -6.31
C PHE A 173 4.78 -12.91 -5.24
N SER A 174 4.54 -13.36 -4.01
CA SER A 174 4.27 -12.42 -2.94
C SER A 174 5.42 -11.42 -2.80
N PRO A 175 5.16 -10.10 -2.75
CA PRO A 175 6.21 -9.13 -2.48
C PRO A 175 6.67 -9.19 -1.02
N TRP A 176 5.96 -9.95 -0.19
CA TRP A 176 6.26 -10.18 1.22
C TRP A 176 7.31 -11.28 1.38
N ASP A 177 8.28 -11.04 2.25
CA ASP A 177 9.27 -12.03 2.65
C ASP A 177 8.65 -13.03 3.65
N ASP A 178 8.62 -14.31 3.28
CA ASP A 178 8.12 -15.40 4.14
C ASP A 178 9.14 -15.82 5.21
N GLY A 179 10.36 -15.27 5.18
CA GLY A 179 11.44 -15.63 6.09
C GLY A 179 11.91 -17.08 5.94
N GLY A 180 11.64 -17.70 4.79
CA GLY A 180 11.89 -19.12 4.54
C GLY A 180 10.90 -20.06 5.22
N LEU A 181 9.79 -19.55 5.76
CA LEU A 181 8.74 -20.37 6.38
C LEU A 181 7.82 -20.94 5.32
N VAL A 182 7.50 -22.23 5.45
CA VAL A 182 6.48 -22.88 4.62
C VAL A 182 5.14 -22.81 5.38
N PRO A 183 4.09 -22.21 4.79
CA PRO A 183 2.78 -22.21 5.43
C PRO A 183 2.27 -23.66 5.58
N PRO A 184 1.66 -24.02 6.73
CA PRO A 184 1.08 -25.35 6.90
C PRO A 184 -0.05 -25.60 5.90
N ASP A 185 -0.34 -26.87 5.63
CA ASP A 185 -1.53 -27.23 4.86
C ASP A 185 -2.79 -26.86 5.64
N VAL A 186 -3.57 -25.91 5.10
CA VAL A 186 -4.81 -25.43 5.70
C VAL A 186 -5.99 -26.00 4.91
N PRO A 187 -6.71 -27.00 5.45
CA PRO A 187 -7.79 -27.66 4.71
C PRO A 187 -8.84 -26.68 4.19
N GLY A 188 -9.07 -26.69 2.88
CA GLY A 188 -10.05 -25.85 2.22
C GLY A 188 -9.60 -24.40 1.97
N ALA A 189 -8.37 -24.03 2.31
CA ALA A 189 -7.79 -22.77 1.87
C ALA A 189 -7.49 -22.81 0.36
N LEU A 190 -7.77 -21.70 -0.33
CA LEU A 190 -7.40 -21.49 -1.73
C LEU A 190 -5.93 -21.11 -1.85
N GLN A 191 -5.44 -20.34 -0.88
CA GLN A 191 -4.06 -19.91 -0.77
C GLN A 191 -3.74 -19.65 0.70
N ALA A 192 -2.52 -19.93 1.11
CA ALA A 192 -1.99 -19.57 2.42
C ALA A 192 -0.59 -18.99 2.26
N GLU A 193 -0.27 -17.97 3.03
CA GLU A 193 1.06 -17.39 3.15
C GLU A 193 1.39 -17.23 4.63
N SER A 194 2.68 -17.24 4.96
CA SER A 194 3.13 -17.07 6.34
C SER A 194 4.37 -16.21 6.46
N PHE A 195 4.57 -15.60 7.62
CA PHE A 195 5.76 -14.84 7.93
C PHE A 195 6.14 -14.97 9.42
N PRO A 196 7.43 -14.77 9.78
CA PRO A 196 7.87 -14.77 11.16
C PRO A 196 7.52 -13.45 11.85
N SER A 197 6.96 -13.54 13.06
CA SER A 197 6.71 -12.38 13.92
C SER A 197 7.29 -12.58 15.31
N ALA A 198 7.74 -11.48 15.91
CA ALA A 198 8.17 -11.41 17.30
C ALA A 198 6.99 -11.32 18.30
N TRP A 199 5.75 -11.28 17.77
CA TRP A 199 4.52 -11.11 18.51
C TRP A 199 3.46 -12.05 17.96
N ARG A 200 2.50 -12.41 18.80
CA ARG A 200 1.44 -13.31 18.38
C ARG A 200 0.49 -12.63 17.37
N LEU A 201 0.23 -11.33 17.53
CA LEU A 201 -0.60 -10.45 16.69
C LEU A 201 -2.08 -10.84 16.52
N VAL A 202 -2.42 -12.12 16.62
CA VAL A 202 -3.74 -12.68 16.38
C VAL A 202 -4.19 -13.45 17.61
N ASP A 203 -5.39 -13.16 18.10
CA ASP A 203 -5.92 -13.79 19.31
C ASP A 203 -6.28 -15.29 19.12
N ASP A 204 -6.69 -15.98 20.19
CA ASP A 204 -7.11 -17.39 20.16
C ASP A 204 -8.31 -17.66 19.23
N ARG A 205 -9.02 -16.60 18.81
CA ARG A 205 -10.19 -16.66 17.94
C ARG A 205 -9.87 -16.27 16.50
N GLY A 206 -8.60 -16.06 16.16
CA GLY A 206 -8.19 -15.65 14.81
C GLY A 206 -8.50 -14.18 14.49
N ARG A 207 -8.76 -13.34 15.49
CA ARG A 207 -9.10 -11.92 15.29
C ARG A 207 -7.85 -11.08 15.18
N LEU A 208 -7.89 -10.15 14.22
CA LEU A 208 -6.85 -9.14 14.04
C LEU A 208 -6.80 -8.19 15.24
N PRO A 209 -5.62 -7.63 15.54
CA PRO A 209 -5.47 -6.73 16.66
C PRO A 209 -6.22 -5.42 16.36
N ARG A 210 -6.68 -4.77 17.42
CA ARG A 210 -7.31 -3.43 17.41
C ARG A 210 -6.60 -2.44 18.31
N SER A 211 -5.52 -2.88 18.94
CA SER A 211 -4.68 -2.14 19.87
C SER A 211 -3.30 -2.77 19.84
N LEU A 212 -2.26 -1.98 20.12
CA LEU A 212 -0.90 -2.46 20.32
C LEU A 212 -0.55 -2.71 21.79
N GLU A 213 -1.54 -2.60 22.68
CA GLU A 213 -1.36 -2.94 24.09
C GLU A 213 -1.13 -4.46 24.26
N PRO A 214 -0.33 -4.88 25.26
CA PRO A 214 0.04 -6.29 25.43
C PRO A 214 -1.15 -7.24 25.57
N ASP A 215 -2.25 -6.77 26.18
CA ASP A 215 -3.48 -7.54 26.36
C ASP A 215 -4.18 -7.88 25.03
N ALA A 216 -3.98 -7.06 24.00
CA ALA A 216 -4.55 -7.25 22.67
C ALA A 216 -3.64 -8.07 21.73
N LEU A 217 -2.32 -8.04 21.93
CA LEU A 217 -1.33 -8.67 21.04
C LEU A 217 -0.89 -10.08 21.49
N GLY A 218 -1.12 -10.44 22.75
CA GLY A 218 -0.57 -11.65 23.38
C GLY A 218 0.90 -11.49 23.79
N GLU A 219 1.47 -12.54 24.38
CA GLU A 219 2.86 -12.54 24.87
C GLU A 219 3.88 -12.41 23.71
N PRO A 220 4.98 -11.64 23.90
CA PRO A 220 6.11 -11.64 22.97
C PRO A 220 6.72 -13.04 22.82
N GLY A 221 7.23 -13.37 21.64
CA GLY A 221 7.79 -14.70 21.36
C GLY A 221 8.14 -14.88 19.89
N ALA A 222 8.54 -16.09 19.51
CA ALA A 222 8.72 -16.42 18.10
C ALA A 222 7.43 -17.08 17.59
N TYR A 223 6.81 -16.47 16.58
CA TYR A 223 5.58 -16.96 16.00
C TYR A 223 5.66 -17.03 14.47
N GLN A 224 5.03 -18.05 13.90
CA GLN A 224 4.65 -18.09 12.49
C GLN A 224 3.22 -17.57 12.40
N ILE A 225 3.05 -16.43 11.73
CA ILE A 225 1.74 -15.91 11.39
C ILE A 225 1.33 -16.52 10.08
N VAL A 226 0.19 -17.20 10.04
CA VAL A 226 -0.37 -17.82 8.84
C VAL A 226 -1.63 -17.07 8.45
N VAL A 227 -1.69 -16.57 7.22
CA VAL A 227 -2.90 -15.95 6.67
C VAL A 227 -3.38 -16.81 5.51
N ALA A 228 -4.66 -17.18 5.53
CA ALA A 228 -5.27 -18.05 4.54
C ALA A 228 -6.54 -17.44 3.95
N ALA A 229 -6.70 -17.59 2.64
CA ALA A 229 -7.89 -17.22 1.89
C ALA A 229 -8.79 -18.45 1.70
N PHE A 230 -10.10 -18.28 1.88
CA PHE A 230 -11.11 -19.32 1.75
C PHE A 230 -12.21 -18.89 0.76
N PRO A 231 -12.99 -19.84 0.22
CA PRO A 231 -14.15 -19.53 -0.62
C PRO A 231 -15.14 -18.57 0.07
N GLY A 232 -15.74 -17.68 -0.73
CA GLY A 232 -16.80 -16.77 -0.25
C GLY A 232 -16.29 -15.53 0.50
N ARG A 233 -15.12 -14.99 0.13
CA ARG A 233 -14.53 -13.74 0.68
C ARG A 233 -14.17 -13.84 2.16
N LYS A 234 -13.75 -15.03 2.58
CA LYS A 234 -13.31 -15.27 3.95
C LYS A 234 -11.79 -15.31 3.98
N VAL A 235 -11.20 -14.47 4.82
CA VAL A 235 -9.79 -14.50 5.16
C VAL A 235 -9.68 -14.86 6.64
N SER A 236 -8.72 -15.69 7.00
CA SER A 236 -8.43 -15.99 8.40
C SER A 236 -6.93 -15.90 8.65
N ALA A 237 -6.57 -15.48 9.86
CA ALA A 237 -5.20 -15.48 10.32
C ALA A 237 -5.09 -16.34 11.58
N ALA A 238 -3.93 -16.96 11.77
CA ALA A 238 -3.59 -17.72 12.95
C ALA A 238 -2.12 -17.47 13.32
N ALA A 239 -1.81 -17.64 14.60
CA ALA A 239 -0.44 -17.55 15.12
C ALA A 239 -0.03 -18.91 15.69
N LEU A 240 1.08 -19.44 15.20
CA LEU A 240 1.67 -20.70 15.63
C LEU A 240 2.99 -20.40 16.33
N PRO A 241 3.25 -20.92 17.54
CA PRO A 241 4.57 -20.81 18.17
C PRO A 241 5.64 -21.50 17.29
N LEU A 242 6.80 -20.85 17.15
CA LEU A 242 8.00 -21.40 16.49
C LEU A 242 8.97 -22.05 17.49
#